data_AF-A0A9D3MP17-F1
#
_entry.id   AF-A0A9D3MP17-F1
#
_cell.length_a   1.000
_cell.length_b   1.000
_cell.length_c   1.000
_cell.angle_alpha   90.00
_cell.angle_beta   90.00
_cell.angle_gamma   90.00
#
_symmetry.space_group_name_H-M   'P 1'
#
loop_
_entity.id
_entity.type
_entity.pdbx_description
1 polymer ?
#
loop_
_entity_poly.entity_id
_entity_poly.type
_entity_poly.pdbx_seq_one_letter_code
_entity_poly.pdbx_strand_id
1 'polypeptide(L)'
;MWPKRDTWRSKIRSQNTMGRHFGDLARIRHVITYSISPFEQRAFPNYFSKGIPNVWRRFTGSVFKVAPPMVLLYLTYTWGNHVHEQGKRKDPKLYENDE
;
A
#
# COMPACT_ATOMS: atom_id res chain seq x y z
N MET A 1 38.02 28.83 -38.78
CA MET A 1 37.14 29.13 -37.64
C MET A 1 36.06 28.06 -37.62
N TRP A 2 36.13 27.11 -36.69
CA TRP A 2 35.26 25.92 -36.63
C TRP A 2 34.05 26.18 -35.71
N PRO A 3 32.81 25.82 -36.07
CA PRO A 3 31.67 25.93 -35.17
C PRO A 3 31.60 24.75 -34.19
N LYS A 4 31.19 25.04 -32.95
CA LYS A 4 31.26 24.17 -31.77
C LYS A 4 30.21 23.06 -31.73
N ARG A 5 30.59 21.97 -31.06
CA ARG A 5 29.86 20.71 -30.85
C ARG A 5 28.89 20.83 -29.67
N ASP A 6 27.76 21.49 -29.87
CA ASP A 6 26.83 21.76 -28.74
C ASP A 6 25.37 21.40 -29.11
N THR A 7 25.08 20.15 -29.47
CA THR A 7 23.68 19.70 -29.74
C THR A 7 23.21 18.49 -28.94
N TRP A 8 24.01 17.98 -28.00
CA TRP A 8 23.70 16.73 -27.30
C TRP A 8 22.90 16.85 -25.99
N ARG A 9 22.35 18.04 -25.65
CA ARG A 9 21.71 18.22 -24.33
C ARG A 9 20.49 19.14 -24.33
N SER A 10 19.49 18.87 -25.17
CA SER A 10 18.21 19.60 -25.08
C SER A 10 16.93 18.80 -25.29
N LYS A 11 16.98 17.47 -25.52
CA LYS A 11 15.74 16.68 -25.69
C LYS A 11 15.27 16.01 -24.40
N ILE A 12 15.09 16.79 -23.34
CA ILE A 12 14.43 16.35 -22.11
C ILE A 12 13.16 17.19 -21.92
N ARG A 13 12.02 16.49 -22.09
CA ARG A 13 10.61 16.89 -21.87
C ARG A 13 9.86 17.50 -23.05
N SER A 14 9.14 16.62 -23.76
CA SER A 14 7.76 16.86 -24.19
C SER A 14 6.95 15.63 -23.78
N GLN A 15 6.38 15.66 -22.57
CA GLN A 15 5.41 14.66 -22.11
C GLN A 15 4.02 15.15 -22.52
N ASN A 16 3.66 14.95 -23.78
CA ASN A 16 2.26 14.92 -24.20
C ASN A 16 1.77 13.48 -24.01
N THR A 17 1.04 13.26 -22.93
CA THR A 17 0.53 11.96 -22.49
C THR A 17 -0.86 11.70 -23.05
N MET A 18 -1.00 11.48 -24.37
CA MET A 18 -2.16 10.79 -24.94
C MET A 18 -1.74 10.03 -26.20
N GLY A 19 -1.86 8.68 -26.17
CA GLY A 19 -1.67 7.81 -27.35
C GLY A 19 -0.41 6.93 -27.38
N ARG A 20 0.14 6.49 -26.24
CA ARG A 20 1.20 5.47 -26.28
C ARG A 20 0.59 4.10 -26.62
N HIS A 21 1.10 3.46 -27.67
CA HIS A 21 0.67 2.15 -28.15
C HIS A 21 1.81 1.13 -28.12
N PHE A 22 1.47 -0.16 -28.16
CA PHE A 22 2.47 -1.21 -28.37
C PHE A 22 3.29 -0.91 -29.64
N GLY A 23 4.61 -0.81 -29.50
CA GLY A 23 5.54 -0.37 -30.55
C GLY A 23 6.24 0.97 -30.26
N ASP A 24 5.63 1.87 -29.48
CA ASP A 24 6.20 3.20 -29.13
C ASP A 24 6.15 3.47 -27.62
N LEU A 25 6.58 2.47 -26.82
CA LEU A 25 6.58 2.55 -25.35
C LEU A 25 7.94 2.97 -24.80
N ALA A 26 8.98 2.23 -25.17
CA ALA A 26 10.32 2.41 -24.64
C ALA A 26 11.35 1.77 -25.58
N ARG A 27 12.58 2.31 -25.58
CA ARG A 27 13.72 1.71 -26.27
C ARG A 27 14.45 0.74 -25.34
N ILE A 28 14.13 -0.55 -25.42
CA ILE A 28 14.78 -1.63 -24.67
C ILE A 28 15.75 -2.37 -25.62
N ARG A 29 16.94 -2.73 -25.15
CA ARG A 29 17.95 -3.48 -25.94
C ARG A 29 18.49 -4.64 -25.10
N HIS A 30 18.69 -5.80 -25.74
CA HIS A 30 19.33 -6.99 -25.16
C HIS A 30 18.66 -7.56 -23.89
N VAL A 31 17.32 -7.68 -23.87
CA VAL A 31 16.60 -8.38 -22.81
C VAL A 31 15.96 -9.63 -23.42
N ILE A 32 16.33 -10.81 -22.92
CA ILE A 32 15.77 -12.10 -23.34
C ILE A 32 14.87 -12.60 -22.23
N THR A 33 13.62 -12.93 -22.55
CA THR A 33 12.62 -13.46 -21.61
C THR A 33 12.12 -14.81 -22.08
N TYR A 34 12.06 -15.77 -21.16
CA TYR A 34 11.55 -17.11 -21.42
C TYR A 34 10.18 -17.30 -20.78
N SER A 35 9.30 -18.03 -21.48
CA SER A 35 7.95 -18.36 -21.01
C SER A 35 7.61 -19.80 -21.41
N ILE A 36 6.84 -20.48 -20.57
CA ILE A 36 6.33 -21.84 -20.81
C ILE A 36 4.84 -21.75 -21.15
N SER A 37 4.32 -22.65 -21.98
CA SER A 37 2.89 -22.69 -22.31
C SER A 37 2.01 -22.84 -21.05
N PRO A 38 0.88 -22.12 -20.93
CA PRO A 38 0.00 -22.26 -19.76
C PRO A 38 -0.50 -23.69 -19.52
N PHE A 39 -0.67 -24.48 -20.59
CA PHE A 39 -1.14 -25.87 -20.51
C PHE A 39 -0.07 -26.84 -19.98
N GLU A 40 1.19 -26.42 -19.94
CA GLU A 40 2.30 -27.18 -19.38
C GLU A 40 2.61 -26.76 -17.93
N GLN A 41 2.01 -25.66 -17.47
CA GLN A 41 2.19 -25.15 -16.12
C GLN A 41 1.05 -25.59 -15.19
N ARG A 42 1.37 -25.67 -13.90
CA ARG A 42 0.34 -25.82 -12.86
C ARG A 42 -0.25 -24.44 -12.55
N ALA A 43 -1.57 -24.34 -12.40
CA ALA A 43 -2.24 -23.07 -12.05
C ALA A 43 -1.84 -22.53 -10.67
N PHE A 44 -1.61 -23.41 -9.68
CA PHE A 44 -1.20 -23.05 -8.32
C PHE A 44 0.06 -23.82 -7.88
N PRO A 45 1.24 -23.45 -8.40
CA PRO A 45 2.48 -24.10 -8.00
C PRO A 45 2.93 -23.62 -6.62
N ASN A 46 3.49 -24.51 -5.79
CA ASN A 46 4.16 -24.17 -4.54
C ASN A 46 3.33 -23.35 -3.53
N TYR A 47 2.02 -23.60 -3.47
CA TYR A 47 1.10 -22.83 -2.62
C TYR A 47 1.54 -22.80 -1.14
N PHE A 48 1.79 -23.98 -0.55
CA PHE A 48 2.19 -24.09 0.85
C PHE A 48 3.66 -23.73 1.07
N SER A 49 4.55 -24.13 0.17
CA SER A 49 6.01 -23.96 0.34
C SER A 49 6.51 -22.56 0.03
N LYS A 50 5.85 -21.81 -0.87
CA LYS A 50 6.26 -20.46 -1.29
C LYS A 50 5.14 -19.43 -1.15
N GLY A 51 3.90 -19.80 -1.43
CA GLY A 51 2.75 -18.89 -1.34
C GLY A 51 2.55 -18.36 0.07
N ILE A 52 2.27 -19.25 1.03
CA ILE A 52 2.03 -18.88 2.44
C ILE A 52 3.22 -18.12 3.06
N PRO A 53 4.48 -18.58 2.94
CA PRO A 53 5.61 -17.83 3.48
C PRO A 53 5.77 -16.43 2.88
N ASN A 54 5.49 -16.26 1.59
CA ASN A 54 5.56 -14.95 0.95
C ASN A 54 4.41 -14.03 1.38
N VAL A 55 3.21 -14.57 1.61
CA VAL A 55 2.09 -13.81 2.19
C VAL A 55 2.44 -13.34 3.59
N TRP A 56 2.98 -14.23 4.44
CA TRP A 56 3.43 -13.87 5.78
C TRP A 56 4.49 -12.77 5.76
N ARG A 57 5.51 -12.89 4.91
CA ARG A 57 6.54 -11.84 4.71
C ARG A 57 5.93 -10.50 4.28
N ARG A 58 4.90 -10.48 3.44
CA ARG A 58 4.20 -9.26 3.03
C ARG A 58 3.37 -8.66 4.16
N PHE A 59 2.71 -9.51 4.94
CA PHE A 59 1.95 -9.10 6.11
C PHE A 59 2.85 -8.46 7.17
N THR A 60 3.94 -9.12 7.57
CA THR A 60 4.86 -8.60 8.59
C THR A 60 5.50 -7.26 8.19
N GLY A 61 5.78 -7.04 6.90
CA GLY A 61 6.30 -5.77 6.40
C GLY A 61 5.32 -4.59 6.44
N SER A 62 4.02 -4.85 6.61
CA SER A 62 2.96 -3.83 6.59
C SER A 62 2.19 -3.71 7.90
N VAL A 63 2.11 -4.77 8.71
CA VAL A 63 1.30 -4.82 9.93
C VAL A 63 1.68 -3.71 10.90
N PHE A 64 2.97 -3.40 11.09
CA PHE A 64 3.39 -2.34 12.01
C PHE A 64 3.13 -0.92 11.50
N LYS A 65 2.81 -0.75 10.23
CA LYS A 65 2.41 0.55 9.67
C LYS A 65 0.90 0.78 9.81
N VAL A 66 0.12 -0.29 9.75
CA VAL A 66 -1.35 -0.22 9.73
C VAL A 66 -1.97 -0.49 11.10
N ALA A 67 -1.42 -1.42 11.87
CA ALA A 67 -2.00 -1.84 13.15
C ALA A 67 -1.99 -0.74 14.23
N PRO A 68 -0.92 0.06 14.43
CA PRO A 68 -0.92 1.06 15.50
C PRO A 68 -2.06 2.08 15.44
N PRO A 69 -2.35 2.77 14.30
CA PRO A 69 -3.48 3.70 14.24
C PRO A 69 -4.82 2.99 14.39
N MET A 70 -4.97 1.76 13.88
CA MET A 70 -6.20 0.97 14.04
C MET A 70 -6.46 0.58 15.49
N VAL A 71 -5.42 0.20 16.24
CA VAL A 71 -5.54 -0.12 17.66
C VAL A 71 -5.88 1.12 18.47
N LEU A 72 -5.24 2.25 18.20
CA LEU A 72 -5.55 3.52 18.86
C LEU A 72 -7.00 3.96 18.62
N LEU A 73 -7.48 3.84 17.38
CA LEU A 73 -8.87 4.10 17.05
C LEU A 73 -9.82 3.21 17.85
N TYR A 74 -9.52 1.92 17.93
CA TYR A 74 -10.36 0.98 18.67
C TYR A 74 -10.41 1.30 20.17
N LEU A 75 -9.25 1.61 20.78
CA LEU A 75 -9.17 1.97 22.20
C LEU A 75 -9.92 3.26 22.52
N THR A 76 -9.79 4.29 21.67
CA THR A 76 -10.50 5.56 21.87
C THR A 76 -12.01 5.40 21.70
N TYR A 77 -12.45 4.58 20.73
CA TYR A 77 -13.85 4.25 20.54
C TYR A 77 -14.45 3.53 21.75
N THR A 78 -13.77 2.49 22.27
CA THR A 78 -14.29 1.73 23.42
C THR A 78 -14.33 2.58 24.69
N TRP A 79 -13.28 3.37 24.93
CA TRP A 79 -13.25 4.30 26.06
C TRP A 79 -14.37 5.35 25.97
N GLY A 80 -14.55 5.97 24.81
CA GLY A 80 -15.57 7.01 24.61
C GLY A 80 -16.98 6.48 24.88
N ASN A 81 -17.30 5.27 24.40
CA ASN A 81 -18.59 4.64 24.67
C ASN A 81 -18.76 4.31 26.16
N HIS A 82 -17.72 3.81 26.81
CA HIS A 82 -17.77 3.46 28.23
C HIS A 82 -18.02 4.69 29.12
N VAL A 83 -17.29 5.78 28.88
CA VAL A 83 -17.47 7.04 29.63
C VAL A 83 -18.85 7.65 29.36
N HIS A 84 -19.33 7.60 28.12
CA HIS A 84 -20.67 8.08 27.77
C HIS A 84 -21.77 7.30 28.51
N GLU A 85 -21.65 5.99 28.60
CA GLU A 85 -22.59 5.17 29.36
C GLU A 85 -22.52 5.45 30.87
N GLN A 86 -21.32 5.62 31.43
CA GLN A 86 -21.14 6.01 32.83
C GLN A 86 -21.77 7.38 33.12
N GLY A 87 -21.56 8.36 32.25
CA GLY A 87 -22.09 9.72 32.40
C GLY A 87 -23.63 9.80 32.33
N LYS A 88 -24.30 8.78 31.75
CA LYS A 88 -25.77 8.69 31.77
C LYS A 88 -26.34 8.12 33.07
N ARG A 89 -25.50 7.48 33.90
CA ARG A 89 -25.96 6.91 35.18
C ARG A 89 -26.03 8.01 36.23
N LYS A 90 -27.05 7.95 37.08
CA LYS A 90 -27.19 8.85 38.23
C LYS A 90 -26.13 8.48 39.28
N ASP A 91 -25.43 9.48 39.82
CA ASP A 91 -24.51 9.28 40.95
C ASP A 91 -25.29 9.45 42.27
N PRO A 92 -25.42 8.41 43.12
CA PRO A 92 -26.11 8.51 44.40
C PRO A 92 -25.50 9.56 45.33
N LYS A 93 -24.18 9.81 45.24
CA LYS A 93 -23.44 10.72 46.13
C LYS A 93 -23.83 12.18 45.98
N LEU A 94 -24.37 12.55 44.82
CA LEU A 94 -24.81 13.93 44.56
C LEU A 94 -26.10 14.29 45.29
N TYR A 95 -26.83 13.31 45.83
CA TYR A 95 -28.11 13.51 46.51
C TYR A 95 -28.04 13.29 48.04
N GLU A 96 -26.84 13.07 48.59
CA GLU A 96 -26.65 12.76 50.02
C GLU A 96 -26.80 13.99 50.94
N ASN A 97 -26.68 15.22 50.42
CA ASN A 97 -26.75 16.47 51.21
C ASN A 97 -27.86 17.43 50.73
N ASP A 98 -28.78 16.97 49.88
CA ASP A 98 -30.00 17.71 49.53
C ASP A 98 -31.07 17.40 50.60
N GLU A 99 -30.95 18.05 51.77
CA GLU A 99 -32.02 18.22 52.77
C GLU A 99 -32.46 19.70 52.85
#